data_AF-A0A2A9PLQ8-F1
#
_entry.id   AF-A0A2A9PLQ8-F1
#
_cell.length_a   1.000
_cell.length_b   1.000
_cell.length_c   1.000
_cell.angle_alpha   90.00
_cell.angle_beta   90.00
_cell.angle_gamma   90.00
#
_symmetry.space_group_name_H-M   'P 1'
#
loop_
_entity.id
_entity.type
_entity.pdbx_description
1 polymer ?
#
loop_
_entity_poly.entity_id
_entity_poly.type
_entity_poly.pdbx_seq_one_letter_code
_entity_poly.pdbx_strand_id
1 'polypeptide(L)'
;MAESASSKATPADSTSSARPTRPDEKAYQEALTKAEKAHKAAMDRLNAVKAKIDVAMPNKNKDQPSPTQKRRQELINQANEIRQKQAGGKNARSSKLDQIKRLDEQLRSRVAEQKTAKAKVPFKTTEDVDHQIASLEKQVNSGTMKLVDEKKALNDVSSLRKMRKTFGQFDDAQKHIDDLRAKIKDIKDSMDDPEQKAMSDQYAKIQAELDSIKAEQDEAYKGLSGLRDERTRLQAEQQESYAAMRKVKDDYFAQKKAFQSYEREARDRQRERRKAEQEQYLRDRKKAAAERVLAEASDPAYLEEIRRANSLLLFLDPSHKIEKGPLMADSGLGAQALRTVDDSGLKGTRLVRKEDREEEYLPAVKKGKKGKKGAGSASPSKFYNCPPSVVEDCGLIGIDPPMSSDDVPGVIEKVRAKLDHWKSDQAAQTQRNIEKAKKEIERLEKEEVDGGSDKVDEMTAAVKDTSIAETES
;
A
#
# COMPACT_ATOMS: atom_id res chain seq x y z
N MET A 1 -7.23 -10.60 56.94
CA MET A 1 -6.21 -11.67 56.81
C MET A 1 -6.24 -12.13 55.35
N ALA A 2 -5.71 -11.45 54.33
CA ALA A 2 -4.41 -10.81 54.16
C ALA A 2 -3.24 -11.77 54.44
N GLU A 3 -2.91 -12.62 53.47
CA GLU A 3 -1.58 -13.18 53.34
C GLU A 3 -1.21 -13.33 51.86
N SER A 4 -0.45 -12.35 51.38
CA SER A 4 0.09 -12.28 50.02
C SER A 4 1.34 -13.13 49.93
N ALA A 5 1.31 -14.18 49.12
CA ALA A 5 2.52 -14.90 48.72
C ALA A 5 3.27 -14.07 47.67
N SER A 6 4.36 -13.47 48.12
CA SER A 6 5.36 -12.75 47.32
C SER A 6 6.05 -13.70 46.34
N SER A 7 5.75 -13.58 45.05
CA SER A 7 6.52 -14.20 43.98
C SER A 7 7.70 -13.30 43.60
N LYS A 8 8.91 -13.82 43.84
CA LYS A 8 10.21 -13.23 43.51
C LYS A 8 10.25 -12.79 42.04
N ALA A 9 10.48 -11.50 41.83
CA ALA A 9 10.86 -10.94 40.55
C ALA A 9 12.23 -11.48 40.12
N THR A 10 12.25 -12.12 38.94
CA THR A 10 13.47 -12.39 38.17
C THR A 10 14.12 -11.08 37.73
N PRO A 11 15.46 -10.98 37.74
CA PRO A 11 16.18 -9.75 37.45
C PRO A 11 15.96 -9.38 35.97
N ALA A 12 15.58 -8.12 35.76
CA ALA A 12 15.51 -7.50 34.45
C ALA A 12 16.90 -7.53 33.82
N ASP A 13 17.02 -8.30 32.74
CA ASP A 13 18.18 -8.30 31.87
C ASP A 13 18.34 -6.89 31.31
N SER A 14 19.46 -6.26 31.64
CA SER A 14 19.82 -4.92 31.19
C SER A 14 20.05 -4.97 29.68
N THR A 15 18.99 -4.72 28.91
CA THR A 15 19.11 -4.48 27.48
C THR A 15 19.82 -3.14 27.29
N SER A 16 21.13 -3.21 27.07
CA SER A 16 21.87 -2.16 26.39
C SER A 16 21.01 -1.67 25.22
N SER A 17 20.67 -0.38 25.20
CA SER A 17 19.93 0.22 24.09
C SER A 17 20.80 0.15 22.83
N ALA A 18 20.76 -0.99 22.15
CA ALA A 18 21.48 -1.23 20.91
C ALA A 18 20.87 -0.29 19.87
N ARG A 19 21.73 0.47 19.18
CA ARG A 19 21.31 1.29 18.03
C ARG A 19 20.54 0.37 17.08
N PRO A 20 19.31 0.74 16.65
CA PRO A 20 18.64 -0.01 15.60
C PRO A 20 19.59 -0.13 14.40
N THR A 21 19.75 -1.33 13.87
CA THR A 21 20.61 -1.56 12.71
C THR A 21 19.95 -0.95 11.47
N ARG A 22 20.75 -0.33 10.59
CA ARG A 22 20.23 0.16 9.30
C ARG A 22 19.75 -1.05 8.48
N PRO A 23 18.51 -1.05 7.97
CA PRO A 23 18.01 -2.16 7.15
C PRO A 23 18.82 -2.32 5.86
N ASP A 24 19.16 -3.55 5.50
CA ASP A 24 19.85 -3.86 4.24
C ASP A 24 18.87 -3.81 3.05
N GLU A 25 19.01 -2.78 2.22
CA GLU A 25 18.17 -2.55 1.04
C GLU A 25 18.26 -3.68 0.01
N LYS A 26 19.46 -4.26 -0.17
CA LYS A 26 19.68 -5.36 -1.14
C LYS A 26 18.99 -6.65 -0.68
N ALA A 27 19.16 -7.01 0.60
CA ALA A 27 18.51 -8.19 1.18
C ALA A 27 16.98 -8.08 1.15
N TYR A 28 16.43 -6.87 1.38
CA TYR A 28 15.01 -6.59 1.24
C TYR A 28 14.52 -6.78 -0.21
N GLN A 29 15.23 -6.22 -1.20
CA GLN A 29 14.85 -6.37 -2.61
C GLN A 29 14.90 -7.83 -3.08
N GLU A 30 15.91 -8.58 -2.66
CA GLU A 30 16.01 -10.03 -2.96
C GLU A 30 14.87 -10.82 -2.30
N ALA A 31 14.56 -10.56 -1.04
CA ALA A 31 13.46 -11.21 -0.33
C ALA A 31 12.09 -10.85 -0.95
N LEU A 32 11.90 -9.58 -1.34
CA LEU A 32 10.68 -9.09 -1.97
C LEU A 32 10.47 -9.71 -3.36
N THR A 33 11.51 -9.74 -4.20
CA THR A 33 11.40 -10.37 -5.53
C THR A 33 11.14 -11.87 -5.45
N LYS A 34 11.72 -12.57 -4.47
CA LYS A 34 11.42 -13.99 -4.20
C LYS A 34 9.97 -14.19 -3.77
N ALA A 35 9.48 -13.35 -2.85
CA ALA A 35 8.09 -13.40 -2.36
C ALA A 35 7.08 -13.05 -3.45
N GLU A 36 7.37 -12.04 -4.29
CA GLU A 36 6.51 -11.63 -5.40
C GLU A 36 6.45 -12.70 -6.50
N LYS A 37 7.57 -13.36 -6.83
CA LYS A 37 7.58 -14.51 -7.74
C LYS A 37 6.74 -15.67 -7.20
N ALA A 38 6.86 -15.98 -5.90
CA ALA A 38 6.08 -17.03 -5.27
C ALA A 38 4.57 -16.71 -5.28
N HIS A 39 4.19 -15.48 -4.94
CA HIS A 39 2.79 -15.05 -5.01
C HIS A 39 2.27 -15.10 -6.45
N LYS A 40 3.03 -14.59 -7.43
CA LYS A 40 2.60 -14.61 -8.83
C LYS A 40 2.36 -16.05 -9.32
N ALA A 41 3.28 -16.96 -9.02
CA ALA A 41 3.13 -18.38 -9.35
C ALA A 41 1.90 -19.02 -8.67
N ALA A 42 1.61 -18.69 -7.41
CA ALA A 42 0.41 -19.14 -6.72
C ALA A 42 -0.87 -18.58 -7.38
N MET A 43 -0.85 -17.31 -7.80
CA MET A 43 -1.98 -16.68 -8.51
C MET A 43 -2.23 -17.31 -9.88
N ASP A 44 -1.18 -17.55 -10.66
CA ASP A 44 -1.29 -18.15 -11.99
C ASP A 44 -1.89 -19.58 -11.89
N ARG A 45 -1.45 -20.37 -10.91
CA ARG A 45 -2.02 -21.69 -10.61
C ARG A 45 -3.49 -21.61 -10.19
N LEU A 46 -3.83 -20.66 -9.32
CA LEU A 46 -5.19 -20.46 -8.84
C LEU A 46 -6.13 -20.01 -9.97
N ASN A 47 -5.68 -19.12 -10.85
CA ASN A 47 -6.44 -18.68 -12.02
C ASN A 47 -6.64 -19.82 -13.02
N ALA A 48 -5.64 -20.68 -13.23
CA ALA A 48 -5.77 -21.86 -14.08
C ALA A 48 -6.82 -22.86 -13.53
N VAL A 49 -6.84 -23.10 -12.21
CA VAL A 49 -7.86 -23.97 -11.58
C VAL A 49 -9.25 -23.32 -11.62
N LYS A 50 -9.36 -22.01 -11.40
CA LYS A 50 -10.62 -21.27 -11.55
C LYS A 50 -11.18 -21.38 -12.97
N ALA A 51 -10.35 -21.21 -14.00
CA ALA A 51 -10.78 -21.36 -15.39
C ALA A 51 -11.31 -22.78 -15.67
N LYS A 52 -10.67 -23.83 -15.12
CA LYS A 52 -11.17 -25.21 -15.21
C LYS A 52 -12.52 -25.40 -14.50
N ILE A 53 -12.70 -24.78 -13.34
CA ILE A 53 -13.97 -24.80 -12.59
C ILE A 53 -15.08 -24.08 -13.35
N ASP A 54 -14.79 -22.94 -13.98
CA ASP A 54 -15.79 -22.17 -14.74
C ASP A 54 -16.24 -22.91 -16.00
N VAL A 55 -15.35 -23.69 -16.63
CA VAL A 55 -15.72 -24.61 -17.73
C VAL A 55 -16.59 -25.77 -17.23
N ALA A 56 -16.27 -26.34 -16.06
CA ALA A 56 -17.02 -27.45 -15.48
C ALA A 56 -18.38 -27.03 -14.88
N MET A 57 -18.49 -25.79 -14.42
CA MET A 57 -19.74 -25.17 -13.98
C MET A 57 -20.03 -23.90 -14.79
N PRO A 58 -20.57 -24.04 -16.01
CA PRO A 58 -21.08 -22.88 -16.71
C PRO A 58 -22.16 -22.21 -15.86
N ASN A 59 -21.97 -20.91 -15.63
CA ASN A 59 -22.65 -20.11 -14.63
C ASN A 59 -24.16 -20.41 -14.55
N LYS A 60 -24.65 -20.63 -13.33
CA LYS A 60 -26.06 -21.00 -13.05
C LYS A 60 -27.02 -19.82 -13.25
N ASN A 61 -26.50 -18.64 -13.60
CA ASN A 61 -27.29 -17.45 -13.87
C ASN A 61 -28.12 -17.63 -15.14
N LYS A 62 -29.44 -17.62 -14.96
CA LYS A 62 -30.46 -17.70 -16.03
C LYS A 62 -30.27 -16.65 -17.13
N ASP A 63 -29.63 -15.52 -16.82
CA ASP A 63 -29.56 -14.36 -17.71
C ASP A 63 -28.41 -14.43 -18.74
N GLN A 64 -27.42 -15.32 -18.54
CA GLN A 64 -26.28 -15.51 -19.44
C GLN A 64 -25.92 -17.00 -19.56
N PRO A 65 -26.80 -17.84 -20.15
CA PRO A 65 -26.50 -19.26 -20.32
C PRO A 65 -25.32 -19.43 -21.28
N SER A 66 -24.39 -20.31 -20.91
CA SER A 66 -23.25 -20.68 -21.77
C SER A 66 -23.75 -21.22 -23.13
N PRO A 67 -22.94 -21.14 -24.20
CA PRO A 67 -23.30 -21.69 -25.51
C PRO A 67 -23.78 -23.15 -25.44
N THR A 68 -23.13 -23.97 -24.63
CA THR A 68 -23.47 -25.39 -24.42
C THR A 68 -24.83 -25.55 -23.70
N GLN A 69 -25.14 -24.70 -22.73
CA GLN A 69 -26.46 -24.72 -22.05
C GLN A 69 -27.59 -24.29 -22.99
N LYS A 70 -27.37 -23.25 -23.82
CA LYS A 70 -28.34 -22.82 -24.84
C LYS A 70 -28.63 -23.96 -25.81
N ARG A 71 -27.56 -24.60 -26.33
CA ARG A 71 -27.69 -25.74 -27.24
C ARG A 71 -28.43 -26.92 -26.61
N ARG A 72 -28.11 -27.26 -25.36
CA ARG A 72 -28.84 -28.29 -24.60
C ARG A 72 -30.33 -27.95 -24.46
N GLN A 73 -30.66 -26.70 -24.19
CA GLN A 73 -32.05 -26.27 -24.02
C GLN A 73 -32.82 -26.28 -25.35
N GLU A 74 -32.18 -25.88 -26.45
CA GLU A 74 -32.72 -26.04 -27.81
C GLU A 74 -32.98 -27.51 -28.14
N LEU A 75 -32.02 -28.41 -27.87
CA LEU A 75 -32.17 -29.85 -28.11
C LEU A 75 -33.30 -30.45 -27.26
N ILE A 76 -33.46 -30.03 -26.00
CA ILE A 76 -34.59 -30.45 -25.15
C ILE A 76 -35.92 -29.96 -25.75
N ASN A 77 -35.98 -28.72 -26.22
CA ASN A 77 -37.18 -28.18 -26.84
C ASN A 77 -37.54 -28.95 -28.12
N GLN A 78 -36.56 -29.22 -28.99
CA GLN A 78 -36.74 -30.03 -30.20
C GLN A 78 -37.17 -31.46 -29.87
N ALA A 79 -36.55 -32.10 -28.87
CA ALA A 79 -36.93 -33.44 -28.41
C ALA A 79 -38.38 -33.46 -27.88
N ASN A 80 -38.79 -32.45 -27.12
CA ASN A 80 -40.14 -32.31 -26.60
C ASN A 80 -41.16 -32.08 -27.72
N GLU A 81 -40.83 -31.25 -28.72
CA GLU A 81 -41.67 -31.01 -29.88
C GLU A 81 -41.87 -32.30 -30.70
N ILE A 82 -40.78 -33.04 -30.96
CA ILE A 82 -40.86 -34.33 -31.64
C ILE A 82 -41.67 -35.33 -30.82
N ARG A 83 -41.49 -35.36 -29.50
CA ARG A 83 -42.26 -36.24 -28.60
C ARG A 83 -43.76 -35.91 -28.65
N GLN A 84 -44.14 -34.63 -28.68
CA GLN A 84 -45.54 -34.21 -28.82
C GLN A 84 -46.12 -34.63 -30.18
N LYS A 85 -45.37 -34.41 -31.28
CA LYS A 85 -45.77 -34.83 -32.63
C LYS A 85 -45.93 -36.36 -32.73
N GLN A 86 -45.00 -37.12 -32.14
CA GLN A 86 -45.07 -38.58 -32.08
C GLN A 86 -46.22 -39.09 -31.19
N ALA A 87 -46.54 -38.40 -30.09
CA ALA A 87 -47.67 -38.77 -29.22
C ALA A 87 -49.01 -38.66 -29.97
N GLY A 88 -49.19 -37.59 -30.77
CA GLY A 88 -50.34 -37.45 -31.66
C GLY A 88 -50.40 -38.57 -32.71
N GLY A 89 -49.28 -38.88 -33.36
CA GLY A 89 -49.17 -39.97 -34.33
C GLY A 89 -49.45 -41.36 -33.76
N LYS A 90 -49.03 -41.64 -32.51
CA LYS A 90 -49.29 -42.92 -31.83
C LYS A 90 -50.78 -43.16 -31.60
N ASN A 91 -51.53 -42.15 -31.18
CA ASN A 91 -52.98 -42.29 -30.98
C ASN A 91 -53.72 -42.58 -32.29
N ALA A 92 -53.35 -41.86 -33.37
CA ALA A 92 -53.90 -42.10 -34.70
C ALA A 92 -53.56 -43.52 -35.20
N ARG A 93 -52.30 -43.96 -35.01
CA ARG A 93 -51.86 -45.31 -35.39
C ARG A 93 -52.58 -46.40 -34.60
N SER A 94 -52.80 -46.22 -33.30
CA SER A 94 -53.56 -47.16 -32.46
C SER A 94 -55.01 -47.28 -32.97
N SER A 95 -55.66 -46.15 -33.28
CA SER A 95 -57.02 -46.15 -33.82
C SER A 95 -57.10 -46.90 -35.17
N LYS A 96 -56.16 -46.66 -36.08
CA LYS A 96 -56.06 -47.39 -37.37
C LYS A 96 -55.83 -48.89 -37.16
N LEU A 97 -54.97 -49.28 -36.22
CA LEU A 97 -54.75 -50.70 -35.88
C LEU A 97 -56.01 -51.37 -35.34
N ASP A 98 -56.77 -50.68 -34.50
CA ASP A 98 -58.03 -51.21 -33.98
C ASP A 98 -59.13 -51.28 -35.05
N GLN A 99 -59.14 -50.35 -36.02
CA GLN A 99 -59.99 -50.45 -37.21
C GLN A 99 -59.59 -51.65 -38.09
N ILE A 100 -58.29 -51.88 -38.32
CA ILE A 100 -57.80 -53.05 -39.07
C ILE A 100 -58.25 -54.34 -38.38
N LYS A 101 -58.08 -54.47 -37.06
CA LYS A 101 -58.51 -55.66 -36.32
C LYS A 101 -60.02 -55.94 -36.49
N ARG A 102 -60.85 -54.90 -36.41
CA ARG A 102 -62.31 -55.02 -36.61
C ARG A 102 -62.65 -55.46 -38.04
N LEU A 103 -62.00 -54.87 -39.05
CA LEU A 103 -62.21 -55.25 -40.44
C LEU A 103 -61.68 -56.65 -40.76
N ASP A 104 -60.55 -57.06 -40.17
CA ASP A 104 -59.99 -58.41 -40.28
C ASP A 104 -60.93 -59.45 -39.66
N GLU A 105 -61.56 -59.14 -38.53
CA GLU A 105 -62.56 -60.02 -37.91
C GLU A 105 -63.83 -60.12 -38.74
N GLN A 106 -64.31 -59.01 -39.30
CA GLN A 106 -65.41 -59.01 -40.27
C GLN A 106 -65.07 -59.81 -41.53
N LEU A 107 -63.86 -59.63 -42.08
CA LEU A 107 -63.36 -60.37 -43.25
C LEU A 107 -63.33 -61.87 -42.96
N ARG A 108 -62.81 -62.28 -41.79
CA ARG A 108 -62.80 -63.69 -41.37
C ARG A 108 -64.21 -64.27 -41.25
N SER A 109 -65.15 -63.53 -40.67
CA SER A 109 -66.57 -63.95 -40.58
C SER A 109 -67.17 -64.14 -41.98
N ARG A 110 -67.02 -63.15 -42.87
CA ARG A 110 -67.56 -63.20 -44.23
C ARG A 110 -66.96 -64.32 -45.07
N VAL A 111 -65.65 -64.57 -44.94
CA VAL A 111 -64.98 -65.68 -45.62
C VAL A 111 -65.46 -67.04 -45.07
N ALA A 112 -65.67 -67.17 -43.76
CA ALA A 112 -66.22 -68.39 -43.16
C ALA A 112 -67.67 -68.63 -43.58
N GLU A 113 -68.51 -67.60 -43.57
CA GLU A 113 -69.89 -67.62 -44.09
C GLU A 113 -69.92 -68.04 -45.56
N GLN A 114 -69.09 -67.43 -46.41
CA GLN A 114 -69.04 -67.76 -47.84
C GLN A 114 -68.53 -69.20 -48.07
N LYS A 115 -67.54 -69.65 -47.30
CA LYS A 115 -67.03 -71.03 -47.38
C LYS A 115 -68.08 -72.07 -46.96
N THR A 116 -68.78 -71.83 -45.86
CA THR A 116 -69.86 -72.71 -45.39
C THR A 116 -71.05 -72.71 -46.34
N ALA A 117 -71.38 -71.58 -46.96
CA ALA A 117 -72.44 -71.48 -47.95
C ALA A 117 -72.07 -72.18 -49.27
N LYS A 118 -70.83 -72.02 -49.76
CA LYS A 118 -70.31 -72.76 -50.93
C LYS A 118 -70.26 -74.27 -50.70
N ALA A 119 -69.95 -74.72 -49.47
CA ALA A 119 -69.91 -76.15 -49.14
C ALA A 119 -71.29 -76.84 -49.19
N LYS A 120 -72.40 -76.09 -49.07
CA LYS A 120 -73.77 -76.61 -49.15
C LYS A 120 -74.27 -76.78 -50.59
N VAL A 121 -73.56 -76.24 -51.58
CA VAL A 121 -73.97 -76.28 -52.99
C VAL A 121 -73.20 -77.39 -53.72
N PRO A 122 -73.88 -78.37 -54.33
CA PRO A 122 -73.22 -79.51 -54.98
C PRO A 122 -72.54 -79.19 -56.32
N PHE A 123 -72.83 -78.03 -56.92
CA PHE A 123 -72.22 -77.56 -58.17
C PHE A 123 -71.20 -76.45 -57.91
N LYS A 124 -70.18 -76.33 -58.77
CA LYS A 124 -69.06 -75.39 -58.58
C LYS A 124 -69.24 -74.09 -59.34
N THR A 125 -69.85 -74.14 -60.53
CA THR A 125 -70.09 -72.97 -61.38
C THR A 125 -71.58 -72.82 -61.69
N THR A 126 -71.98 -71.62 -62.09
CA THR A 126 -73.31 -71.34 -62.64
C THR A 126 -73.55 -72.07 -63.97
N GLU A 127 -72.49 -72.19 -64.78
CA GLU A 127 -72.50 -72.88 -66.06
C GLU A 127 -72.81 -74.37 -65.91
N ASP A 128 -72.25 -75.04 -64.89
CA ASP A 128 -72.54 -76.45 -64.59
C ASP A 128 -74.02 -76.66 -64.24
N VAL A 129 -74.62 -75.73 -63.50
CA VAL A 129 -76.05 -75.77 -63.14
C VAL A 129 -76.92 -75.59 -64.38
N ASP A 130 -76.56 -74.64 -65.25
CA ASP A 130 -77.28 -74.36 -66.50
C ASP A 130 -77.19 -75.55 -67.48
N HIS A 131 -76.05 -76.23 -67.57
CA HIS A 131 -75.89 -77.47 -68.35
C HIS A 131 -76.76 -78.61 -67.83
N GLN A 132 -76.82 -78.80 -66.51
CA GLN A 132 -77.65 -79.85 -65.90
C GLN A 132 -79.14 -79.59 -66.08
N ILE A 133 -79.57 -78.32 -65.96
CA ILE A 133 -80.94 -77.89 -66.27
C ILE A 133 -81.28 -78.23 -67.72
N ALA A 134 -80.41 -77.84 -68.67
CA ALA A 134 -80.64 -78.10 -70.09
C ALA A 134 -80.66 -79.61 -70.43
N SER A 135 -79.88 -80.43 -69.74
CA SER A 135 -79.90 -81.89 -69.91
C SER A 135 -81.20 -82.52 -69.41
N LEU A 136 -81.65 -82.15 -68.21
CA LEU A 136 -82.92 -82.64 -67.63
C LEU A 136 -84.13 -82.16 -68.44
N GLU A 137 -84.13 -80.91 -68.91
CA GLU A 137 -85.20 -80.39 -69.78
C GLU A 137 -85.26 -81.15 -71.11
N LYS A 138 -84.13 -81.48 -71.73
CA LYS A 138 -84.08 -82.31 -72.95
C LYS A 138 -84.61 -83.73 -72.70
N GLN A 139 -84.28 -84.33 -71.57
CA GLN A 139 -84.77 -85.67 -71.20
C GLN A 139 -86.28 -85.68 -70.97
N VAL A 140 -86.83 -84.68 -70.28
CA VAL A 140 -88.29 -84.53 -70.10
C VAL A 140 -88.99 -84.29 -71.45
N ASN A 141 -88.44 -83.39 -72.29
CA ASN A 141 -89.03 -83.09 -73.61
C ASN A 141 -88.97 -84.28 -74.58
N SER A 142 -88.06 -85.23 -74.38
CA SER A 142 -87.97 -86.44 -75.21
C SER A 142 -89.13 -87.42 -75.00
N GLY A 143 -89.90 -87.28 -73.91
CA GLY A 143 -91.08 -88.11 -73.61
C GLY A 143 -90.77 -89.60 -73.36
N THR A 144 -89.50 -89.95 -73.16
CA THR A 144 -89.04 -91.34 -72.96
C THR A 144 -89.07 -91.79 -71.50
N MET A 145 -89.41 -90.88 -70.57
CA MET A 145 -89.37 -91.14 -69.13
C MET A 145 -90.74 -91.55 -68.58
N LYS A 146 -90.74 -92.28 -67.46
CA LYS A 146 -91.97 -92.59 -66.75
C LYS A 146 -92.49 -91.31 -66.08
N LEU A 147 -93.81 -91.11 -66.01
CA LEU A 147 -94.45 -89.92 -65.40
C LEU A 147 -93.92 -89.57 -64.00
N VAL A 148 -93.56 -90.56 -63.19
CA VAL A 148 -92.97 -90.36 -61.85
C VAL A 148 -91.59 -89.73 -61.94
N ASP A 149 -90.78 -90.15 -62.91
CA ASP A 149 -89.41 -89.68 -63.09
C ASP A 149 -89.38 -88.33 -63.82
N GLU A 150 -90.33 -88.04 -64.72
CA GLU A 150 -90.54 -86.69 -65.28
C GLU A 150 -90.90 -85.68 -64.19
N LYS A 151 -91.80 -86.05 -63.28
CA LYS A 151 -92.15 -85.20 -62.13
C LYS A 151 -90.93 -84.94 -61.23
N LYS A 152 -90.06 -85.93 -61.02
CA LYS A 152 -88.79 -85.74 -60.29
C LYS A 152 -87.84 -84.81 -61.05
N ALA A 153 -87.63 -85.03 -62.35
CA ALA A 153 -86.76 -84.20 -63.18
C ALA A 153 -87.25 -82.73 -63.22
N LEU A 154 -88.57 -82.49 -63.30
CA LEU A 154 -89.14 -81.13 -63.22
C LEU A 154 -88.94 -80.49 -61.84
N ASN A 155 -89.06 -81.26 -60.75
CA ASN A 155 -88.74 -80.79 -59.40
C ASN A 155 -87.25 -80.44 -59.27
N ASP A 156 -86.37 -81.26 -59.85
CA ASP A 156 -84.93 -81.04 -59.86
C ASP A 156 -84.56 -79.80 -60.68
N VAL A 157 -85.17 -79.58 -61.86
CA VAL A 157 -85.01 -78.34 -62.65
C VAL A 157 -85.43 -77.11 -61.84
N SER A 158 -86.56 -77.17 -61.14
CA SER A 158 -87.01 -76.08 -60.27
C SER A 158 -86.03 -75.82 -59.12
N SER A 159 -85.48 -76.87 -58.52
CA SER A 159 -84.45 -76.80 -57.47
C SER A 159 -83.15 -76.17 -58.00
N LEU A 160 -82.67 -76.62 -59.17
CA LEU A 160 -81.46 -76.11 -59.84
C LEU A 160 -81.61 -74.64 -60.23
N ARG A 161 -82.77 -74.21 -60.73
CA ARG A 161 -83.06 -72.79 -61.01
C ARG A 161 -83.02 -71.93 -59.74
N LYS A 162 -83.48 -72.45 -58.60
CA LYS A 162 -83.34 -71.75 -57.29
C LYS A 162 -81.87 -71.68 -56.87
N MET A 163 -81.11 -72.76 -57.04
CA MET A 163 -79.67 -72.79 -56.75
C MET A 163 -78.88 -71.81 -57.62
N ARG A 164 -79.23 -71.63 -58.90
CA ARG A 164 -78.63 -70.62 -59.79
C ARG A 164 -78.70 -69.21 -59.20
N LYS A 165 -79.83 -68.84 -58.59
CA LYS A 165 -79.99 -67.55 -57.91
C LYS A 165 -79.04 -67.41 -56.70
N THR A 166 -78.75 -68.51 -56.00
CA THR A 166 -77.81 -68.53 -54.87
C THR A 166 -76.37 -68.23 -55.31
N PHE A 167 -75.97 -68.57 -56.54
CA PHE A 167 -74.63 -68.22 -57.04
C PHE A 167 -74.43 -66.70 -57.22
N GLY A 168 -75.47 -65.95 -57.65
CA GLY A 168 -75.39 -64.49 -57.67
C GLY A 168 -75.15 -63.89 -56.27
N GLN A 169 -75.68 -64.53 -55.22
CA GLN A 169 -75.41 -64.13 -53.83
C GLN A 169 -73.96 -64.43 -53.42
N PHE A 170 -73.31 -65.44 -54.01
CA PHE A 170 -71.90 -65.72 -53.76
C PHE A 170 -70.95 -64.70 -54.40
N ASP A 171 -71.31 -64.20 -55.58
CA ASP A 171 -70.56 -63.13 -56.26
C ASP A 171 -70.67 -61.82 -55.48
N ASP A 172 -71.87 -61.47 -54.98
CA ASP A 172 -72.04 -60.29 -54.14
C ASP A 172 -71.32 -60.43 -52.78
N ALA A 173 -71.33 -61.62 -52.18
CA ALA A 173 -70.52 -61.90 -50.99
C ALA A 173 -69.00 -61.81 -51.28
N GLN A 174 -68.56 -62.22 -52.48
CA GLN A 174 -67.16 -62.11 -52.90
C GLN A 174 -66.75 -60.64 -53.06
N LYS A 175 -67.59 -59.81 -53.71
CA LYS A 175 -67.36 -58.37 -53.82
C LYS A 175 -67.20 -57.72 -52.44
N HIS A 176 -68.06 -58.06 -51.48
CA HIS A 176 -67.93 -57.57 -50.11
C HIS A 176 -66.63 -58.00 -49.41
N ILE A 177 -66.15 -59.22 -49.65
CA ILE A 177 -64.86 -59.72 -49.14
C ILE A 177 -63.70 -58.92 -49.75
N ASP A 178 -63.76 -58.67 -51.06
CA ASP A 178 -62.71 -57.93 -51.76
C ASP A 178 -62.72 -56.43 -51.40
N ASP A 179 -63.89 -55.84 -51.17
CA ASP A 179 -64.04 -54.48 -50.61
C ASP A 179 -63.42 -54.37 -49.21
N LEU A 180 -63.63 -55.38 -48.35
CA LEU A 180 -63.03 -55.41 -47.01
C LEU A 180 -61.50 -55.56 -47.09
N ARG A 181 -60.99 -56.41 -48.00
CA ARG A 181 -59.55 -56.55 -48.25
C ARG A 181 -58.94 -55.24 -48.77
N ALA A 182 -59.61 -54.56 -49.69
CA ALA A 182 -59.19 -53.26 -50.21
C ALA A 182 -59.12 -52.23 -49.06
N LYS A 183 -60.18 -52.11 -48.25
CA LYS A 183 -60.18 -51.20 -47.08
C LYS A 183 -59.07 -51.48 -46.08
N ILE A 184 -58.80 -52.77 -45.78
CA ILE A 184 -57.69 -53.15 -44.88
C ILE A 184 -56.34 -52.74 -45.47
N LYS A 185 -56.16 -52.96 -46.78
CA LYS A 185 -54.94 -52.57 -47.49
C LYS A 185 -54.75 -51.05 -47.48
N ASP A 186 -55.79 -50.28 -47.81
CA ASP A 186 -55.73 -48.82 -47.82
C ASP A 186 -55.37 -48.24 -46.45
N ILE A 187 -55.94 -48.79 -45.36
CA ILE A 187 -55.60 -48.36 -44.00
C ILE A 187 -54.15 -48.73 -43.66
N LYS A 188 -53.66 -49.93 -44.05
CA LYS A 188 -52.27 -50.35 -43.85
C LYS A 188 -51.28 -49.46 -44.61
N ASP A 189 -51.56 -49.16 -45.87
CA ASP A 189 -50.71 -48.30 -46.71
C ASP A 189 -50.68 -46.87 -46.15
N SER A 190 -51.79 -46.38 -45.55
CA SER A 190 -51.85 -45.08 -44.88
C SER A 190 -51.10 -45.00 -43.53
N MET A 191 -50.47 -46.08 -43.06
CA MET A 191 -49.73 -46.11 -41.79
C MET A 191 -48.22 -46.01 -41.96
N ASP A 192 -47.70 -46.26 -43.16
CA ASP A 192 -46.27 -46.22 -43.46
C ASP A 192 -45.83 -44.82 -43.89
N ASP A 193 -45.87 -43.88 -42.94
CA ASP A 193 -45.42 -42.49 -43.16
C ASP A 193 -43.88 -42.39 -43.04
N PRO A 194 -43.15 -42.04 -44.12
CA PRO A 194 -41.70 -41.85 -44.07
C PRO A 194 -41.30 -40.70 -43.13
N GLU A 195 -42.17 -39.71 -42.96
CA GLU A 195 -41.97 -38.59 -42.03
C GLU A 195 -41.89 -39.06 -40.57
N GLN A 196 -42.70 -40.05 -40.16
CA GLN A 196 -42.65 -40.57 -38.79
C GLN A 196 -41.34 -41.31 -38.51
N LYS A 197 -40.81 -42.03 -39.51
CA LYS A 197 -39.49 -42.67 -39.41
C LYS A 197 -38.38 -41.62 -39.29
N ALA A 198 -38.40 -40.59 -40.15
CA ALA A 198 -37.45 -39.49 -40.09
C ALA A 198 -37.48 -38.75 -38.74
N MET A 199 -38.66 -38.52 -38.16
CA MET A 199 -38.82 -37.91 -36.83
C MET A 199 -38.28 -38.81 -35.71
N SER A 200 -38.43 -40.13 -35.83
CA SER A 200 -37.82 -41.09 -34.90
C SER A 200 -36.29 -41.06 -34.96
N ASP A 201 -35.73 -41.01 -36.16
CA ASP A 201 -34.27 -40.94 -36.35
C ASP A 201 -33.70 -39.60 -35.85
N GLN A 202 -34.41 -38.49 -36.09
CA GLN A 202 -34.06 -37.18 -35.51
C GLN A 202 -34.11 -37.20 -33.98
N TYR A 203 -35.14 -37.82 -33.39
CA TYR A 203 -35.23 -37.98 -31.94
C TYR A 203 -34.05 -38.78 -31.38
N ALA A 204 -33.69 -39.90 -32.03
CA ALA A 204 -32.56 -40.73 -31.62
C ALA A 204 -31.22 -39.96 -31.68
N LYS A 205 -31.02 -39.15 -32.73
CA LYS A 205 -29.84 -38.27 -32.85
C LYS A 205 -29.80 -37.20 -31.76
N ILE A 206 -30.90 -36.50 -31.53
CA ILE A 206 -30.99 -35.48 -30.46
C ILE A 206 -30.76 -36.11 -29.09
N GLN A 207 -31.31 -37.30 -28.85
CA GLN A 207 -31.12 -38.02 -27.59
C GLN A 207 -29.65 -38.41 -27.39
N ALA A 208 -28.97 -38.90 -28.43
CA ALA A 208 -27.55 -39.21 -28.38
C ALA A 208 -26.68 -37.96 -28.12
N GLU A 209 -27.00 -36.81 -28.74
CA GLU A 209 -26.34 -35.53 -28.45
C GLU A 209 -26.57 -35.09 -27.00
N LEU A 210 -27.79 -35.21 -26.48
CA LEU A 210 -28.11 -34.88 -25.10
C LEU A 210 -27.39 -35.79 -24.10
N ASP A 211 -27.28 -37.09 -24.40
CA ASP A 211 -26.56 -38.06 -23.57
C ASP A 211 -25.04 -37.81 -23.59
N SER A 212 -24.48 -37.41 -24.74
CA SER A 212 -23.08 -36.97 -24.84
C SER A 212 -22.81 -35.73 -24.00
N ILE A 213 -23.64 -34.68 -24.15
CA ILE A 213 -23.52 -33.44 -23.35
C ILE A 213 -23.64 -33.74 -21.86
N LYS A 214 -24.52 -34.68 -21.49
CA LYS A 214 -24.68 -35.10 -20.09
C LYS A 214 -23.46 -35.87 -19.59
N ALA A 215 -22.91 -36.78 -20.37
CA ALA A 215 -21.71 -37.52 -20.01
C ALA A 215 -20.51 -36.59 -19.77
N GLU A 216 -20.30 -35.61 -20.66
CA GLU A 216 -19.28 -34.57 -20.51
C GLU A 216 -19.50 -33.73 -19.23
N GLN A 217 -20.75 -33.37 -18.94
CA GLN A 217 -21.09 -32.66 -17.71
C GLN A 217 -20.83 -33.51 -16.46
N ASP A 218 -21.23 -34.78 -16.46
CA ASP A 218 -21.04 -35.69 -15.33
C ASP A 218 -19.55 -35.98 -15.08
N GLU A 219 -18.74 -36.10 -16.13
CA GLU A 219 -17.28 -36.24 -16.02
C GLU A 219 -16.62 -34.96 -15.48
N ALA A 220 -17.00 -33.79 -16.01
CA ALA A 220 -16.54 -32.51 -15.50
C ALA A 220 -16.96 -32.30 -14.03
N TYR A 221 -18.16 -32.75 -13.65
CA TYR A 221 -18.66 -32.65 -12.28
C TYR A 221 -17.96 -33.61 -11.32
N LYS A 222 -17.55 -34.81 -11.77
CA LYS A 222 -16.73 -35.73 -10.97
C LYS A 222 -15.35 -35.13 -10.67
N GLY A 223 -14.75 -34.42 -11.62
CA GLY A 223 -13.49 -33.69 -11.41
C GLY A 223 -13.64 -32.40 -10.58
N LEU A 224 -14.86 -31.88 -10.44
CA LEU A 224 -15.13 -30.58 -9.82
C LEU A 224 -14.85 -30.55 -8.31
N SER A 225 -15.10 -31.65 -7.57
CA SER A 225 -14.78 -31.70 -6.14
C SER A 225 -13.27 -31.55 -5.92
N GLY A 226 -12.46 -32.32 -6.66
CA GLY A 226 -11.00 -32.22 -6.64
C GLY A 226 -10.51 -30.82 -7.04
N LEU A 227 -11.06 -30.24 -8.11
CA LEU A 227 -10.72 -28.87 -8.52
C LEU A 227 -11.08 -27.83 -7.44
N ARG A 228 -12.20 -28.00 -6.71
CA ARG A 228 -12.59 -27.11 -5.60
C ARG A 228 -11.66 -27.25 -4.41
N ASP A 229 -11.22 -28.46 -4.09
CA ASP A 229 -10.26 -28.72 -3.03
C ASP A 229 -8.89 -28.12 -3.41
N GLU A 230 -8.43 -28.31 -4.65
CA GLU A 230 -7.25 -27.66 -5.20
C GLU A 230 -7.36 -26.14 -5.17
N ARG A 231 -8.53 -25.57 -5.52
CA ARG A 231 -8.78 -24.13 -5.45
C ARG A 231 -8.64 -23.63 -4.02
N THR A 232 -9.22 -24.35 -3.06
CA THR A 232 -9.17 -23.98 -1.63
C THR A 232 -7.74 -24.06 -1.11
N ARG A 233 -6.99 -25.09 -1.50
CA ARG A 233 -5.57 -25.23 -1.16
C ARG A 233 -4.72 -24.12 -1.76
N LEU A 234 -4.85 -23.86 -3.07
CA LEU A 234 -4.12 -22.78 -3.76
C LEU A 234 -4.51 -21.40 -3.23
N GLN A 235 -5.75 -21.21 -2.78
CA GLN A 235 -6.19 -19.97 -2.15
C GLN A 235 -5.53 -19.78 -0.77
N ALA A 236 -5.35 -20.85 0.01
CA ALA A 236 -4.56 -20.81 1.24
C ALA A 236 -3.08 -20.50 0.94
N GLU A 237 -2.46 -21.18 -0.03
CA GLU A 237 -1.07 -20.93 -0.47
C GLU A 237 -0.89 -19.47 -0.96
N GLN A 238 -1.86 -18.93 -1.69
CA GLN A 238 -1.87 -17.53 -2.11
C GLN A 238 -1.93 -16.59 -0.91
N GLN A 239 -2.81 -16.85 0.06
CA GLN A 239 -2.93 -16.02 1.26
C GLN A 239 -1.66 -16.05 2.10
N GLU A 240 -1.02 -17.22 2.23
CA GLU A 240 0.26 -17.38 2.93
C GLU A 240 1.39 -16.62 2.22
N SER A 241 1.52 -16.77 0.89
CA SER A 241 2.54 -16.04 0.12
C SER A 241 2.32 -14.52 0.14
N TYR A 242 1.07 -14.06 0.11
CA TYR A 242 0.72 -12.65 0.28
C TYR A 242 1.06 -12.15 1.69
N ALA A 243 0.73 -12.93 2.73
CA ALA A 243 1.08 -12.60 4.10
C ALA A 243 2.61 -12.55 4.31
N ALA A 244 3.36 -13.48 3.70
CA ALA A 244 4.82 -13.46 3.73
C ALA A 244 5.39 -12.23 3.01
N MET A 245 4.90 -11.90 1.81
CA MET A 245 5.30 -10.68 1.09
C MET A 245 5.01 -9.42 1.93
N ARG A 246 3.84 -9.36 2.57
CA ARG A 246 3.46 -8.25 3.43
C ARG A 246 4.37 -8.16 4.65
N LYS A 247 4.66 -9.28 5.33
CA LYS A 247 5.60 -9.31 6.46
C LYS A 247 6.99 -8.80 6.08
N VAL A 248 7.54 -9.21 4.94
CA VAL A 248 8.84 -8.71 4.45
C VAL A 248 8.82 -7.18 4.26
N LYS A 249 7.73 -6.63 3.73
CA LYS A 249 7.53 -5.17 3.58
C LYS A 249 7.40 -4.49 4.95
N ASP A 250 6.53 -5.00 5.81
CA ASP A 250 6.23 -4.43 7.12
C ASP A 250 7.48 -4.45 8.02
N ASP A 251 8.23 -5.55 8.05
CA ASP A 251 9.46 -5.69 8.84
C ASP A 251 10.54 -4.69 8.39
N TYR A 252 10.76 -4.56 7.07
CA TYR A 252 11.72 -3.62 6.52
C TYR A 252 11.36 -2.16 6.84
N PHE A 253 10.11 -1.76 6.64
CA PHE A 253 9.67 -0.40 6.94
C PHE A 253 9.59 -0.12 8.45
N ALA A 254 9.26 -1.12 9.28
CA ALA A 254 9.31 -1.00 10.73
C ALA A 254 10.74 -0.75 11.22
N GLN A 255 11.72 -1.54 10.73
CA GLN A 255 13.13 -1.33 11.06
C GLN A 255 13.63 0.03 10.55
N LYS A 256 13.25 0.43 9.33
CA LYS A 256 13.60 1.76 8.77
C LYS A 256 13.04 2.90 9.62
N LYS A 257 11.78 2.79 10.05
CA LYS A 257 11.13 3.78 10.92
C LYS A 257 11.81 3.84 12.29
N ALA A 258 12.13 2.69 12.89
CA ALA A 258 12.84 2.61 14.17
C ALA A 258 14.25 3.23 14.09
N PHE A 259 14.97 3.01 12.99
CA PHE A 259 16.27 3.66 12.75
C PHE A 259 16.12 5.18 12.62
N GLN A 260 15.15 5.65 11.81
CA GLN A 260 14.90 7.08 11.63
C GLN A 260 14.45 7.79 12.91
N SER A 261 13.62 7.15 13.73
CA SER A 261 13.21 7.72 15.02
C SER A 261 14.40 7.82 15.96
N TYR A 262 15.25 6.79 16.03
CA TYR A 262 16.46 6.82 16.82
C TYR A 262 17.44 7.92 16.38
N GLU A 263 17.66 8.10 15.07
CA GLU A 263 18.50 9.19 14.55
C GLU A 263 17.91 10.58 14.81
N ARG A 264 16.58 10.72 14.75
CA ARG A 264 15.91 11.97 15.10
C ARG A 264 16.10 12.28 16.58
N GLU A 265 15.81 11.33 17.47
CA GLU A 265 16.00 11.49 18.91
C GLU A 265 17.46 11.78 19.29
N ALA A 266 18.43 11.14 18.63
CA ALA A 266 19.85 11.42 18.83
C ALA A 266 20.23 12.84 18.41
N ARG A 267 19.74 13.31 17.25
CA ARG A 267 19.94 14.70 16.79
C ARG A 267 19.26 15.69 17.72
N ASP A 268 18.04 15.42 18.15
CA ASP A 268 17.29 16.29 19.05
C ASP A 268 18.02 16.39 20.39
N ARG A 269 18.46 15.27 20.97
CA ARG A 269 19.28 15.26 22.19
C ARG A 269 20.59 16.04 22.02
N GLN A 270 21.24 15.98 20.86
CA GLN A 270 22.45 16.76 20.59
C GLN A 270 22.13 18.26 20.43
N ARG A 271 21.03 18.63 19.76
CA ARG A 271 20.60 20.03 19.65
C ARG A 271 20.26 20.61 21.01
N GLU A 272 19.53 19.88 21.85
CA GLU A 272 19.19 20.31 23.21
C GLU A 272 20.43 20.46 24.09
N ARG A 273 21.41 19.55 23.98
CA ARG A 273 22.72 19.72 24.67
C ARG A 273 23.45 20.97 24.21
N ARG A 274 23.56 21.21 22.90
CA ARG A 274 24.23 22.41 22.37
C ARG A 274 23.51 23.69 22.76
N LYS A 275 22.18 23.70 22.73
CA LYS A 275 21.38 24.85 23.19
C LYS A 275 21.62 25.10 24.67
N ALA A 276 21.58 24.06 25.50
CA ALA A 276 21.86 24.19 26.93
C ALA A 276 23.29 24.70 27.19
N GLU A 277 24.30 24.17 26.50
CA GLU A 277 25.70 24.66 26.59
C GLU A 277 25.83 26.13 26.13
N GLN A 278 25.15 26.51 25.05
CA GLN A 278 25.12 27.90 24.57
C GLN A 278 24.40 28.83 25.55
N GLU A 279 23.27 28.42 26.09
CA GLU A 279 22.53 29.19 27.10
C GLU A 279 23.37 29.37 28.37
N GLN A 280 24.06 28.34 28.83
CA GLN A 280 24.98 28.45 29.98
C GLN A 280 26.15 29.38 29.65
N TYR A 281 26.79 29.23 28.49
CA TYR A 281 27.88 30.12 28.06
C TYR A 281 27.44 31.58 27.96
N LEU A 282 26.25 31.84 27.39
CA LEU A 282 25.70 33.19 27.31
C LEU A 282 25.38 33.74 28.70
N ARG A 283 24.80 32.94 29.60
CA ARG A 283 24.55 33.33 31.00
C ARG A 283 25.86 33.66 31.73
N ASP A 284 26.88 32.83 31.60
CA ASP A 284 28.19 33.04 32.24
C ASP A 284 28.91 34.25 31.67
N ARG A 285 28.87 34.46 30.34
CA ARG A 285 29.42 35.66 29.69
C ARG A 285 28.71 36.92 30.16
N LYS A 286 27.38 36.89 30.32
CA LYS A 286 26.60 38.02 30.84
C LYS A 286 26.95 38.32 32.28
N LYS A 287 27.03 37.30 33.15
CA LYS A 287 27.49 37.46 34.54
C LYS A 287 28.87 38.08 34.60
N ALA A 288 29.83 37.57 33.81
CA ALA A 288 31.18 38.12 33.75
C ALA A 288 31.21 39.56 33.24
N ALA A 289 30.35 39.93 32.28
CA ALA A 289 30.23 41.31 31.82
C ALA A 289 29.63 42.23 32.89
N ALA A 290 28.58 41.79 33.58
CA ALA A 290 27.99 42.53 34.71
C ALA A 290 29.00 42.70 35.86
N GLU A 291 29.73 41.65 36.21
CA GLU A 291 30.81 41.70 37.21
C GLU A 291 31.93 42.65 36.80
N ARG A 292 32.29 42.71 35.51
CA ARG A 292 33.28 43.68 35.00
C ARG A 292 32.80 45.12 35.12
N VAL A 293 31.55 45.40 34.74
CA VAL A 293 30.97 46.75 34.85
C VAL A 293 30.87 47.18 36.32
N LEU A 294 30.53 46.25 37.23
CA LEU A 294 30.56 46.53 38.67
C LEU A 294 31.98 46.75 39.19
N ALA A 295 32.95 45.97 38.74
CA ALA A 295 34.35 46.11 39.13
C ALA A 295 34.92 47.46 38.68
N GLU A 296 34.72 47.83 37.41
CA GLU A 296 35.16 49.12 36.85
C GLU A 296 34.45 50.29 37.54
N ALA A 297 33.16 50.17 37.85
CA ALA A 297 32.44 51.19 38.61
C ALA A 297 32.88 51.27 40.09
N SER A 298 33.46 50.19 40.63
CA SER A 298 33.99 50.15 42.00
C SER A 298 35.41 50.70 42.13
N ASP A 299 36.11 50.93 41.02
CA ASP A 299 37.38 51.64 41.03
C ASP A 299 37.15 53.06 41.57
N PRO A 300 37.95 53.51 42.56
CA PRO A 300 37.77 54.83 43.14
C PRO A 300 37.74 55.94 42.08
N ALA A 301 36.76 56.82 42.17
CA ALA A 301 36.63 57.96 41.26
C ALA A 301 37.88 58.83 41.31
N TYR A 302 38.19 59.49 40.20
CA TYR A 302 39.35 60.38 40.05
C TYR A 302 40.73 59.72 40.23
N LEU A 303 40.85 58.39 40.18
CA LEU A 303 42.15 57.72 40.40
C LEU A 303 43.23 58.16 39.41
N GLU A 304 42.89 58.31 38.13
CA GLU A 304 43.84 58.76 37.13
C GLU A 304 44.21 60.23 37.33
N GLU A 305 43.23 61.08 37.64
CA GLU A 305 43.40 62.50 37.93
C GLU A 305 44.28 62.71 39.17
N ILE A 306 44.06 61.92 40.22
CA ILE A 306 44.87 61.91 41.44
C ILE A 306 46.28 61.40 41.13
N ARG A 307 46.45 60.35 40.32
CA ARG A 307 47.78 59.86 39.91
C ARG A 307 48.54 60.89 39.09
N ARG A 308 47.88 61.52 38.12
CA ARG A 308 48.44 62.61 37.29
C ARG A 308 48.79 63.82 38.16
N ALA A 309 47.91 64.23 39.07
CA ALA A 309 48.17 65.35 40.00
C ALA A 309 49.36 65.06 40.94
N ASN A 310 49.48 63.84 41.46
CA ASN A 310 50.63 63.45 42.27
C ASN A 310 51.92 63.39 41.43
N SER A 311 51.85 62.94 40.18
CA SER A 311 52.98 62.96 39.23
C SER A 311 53.43 64.40 38.93
N LEU A 312 52.48 65.32 38.70
CA LEU A 312 52.73 66.75 38.55
C LEU A 312 53.35 67.36 39.80
N LEU A 313 52.84 67.04 40.99
CA LEU A 313 53.41 67.52 42.24
C LEU A 313 54.81 66.99 42.50
N LEU A 314 55.11 65.73 42.15
CA LEU A 314 56.48 65.19 42.22
C LEU A 314 57.44 65.92 41.27
N PHE A 315 56.96 66.31 40.08
CA PHE A 315 57.76 67.02 39.09
C PHE A 315 57.99 68.49 39.47
N LEU A 316 56.96 69.17 39.98
CA LEU A 316 57.00 70.60 40.36
C LEU A 316 57.58 70.82 41.76
N ASP A 317 57.42 69.85 42.68
CA ASP A 317 57.94 69.85 44.05
C ASP A 317 58.60 68.49 44.35
N PRO A 318 59.92 68.36 44.15
CA PRO A 318 60.66 67.12 44.43
C PRO A 318 60.63 66.68 45.90
N SER A 319 60.15 67.54 46.82
CA SER A 319 59.97 67.20 48.24
C SER A 319 58.59 66.63 48.56
N HIS A 320 57.67 66.60 47.59
CA HIS A 320 56.33 66.07 47.77
C HIS A 320 56.36 64.55 47.98
N LYS A 321 56.04 64.11 49.20
CA LYS A 321 55.91 62.69 49.51
C LYS A 321 54.48 62.23 49.22
N ILE A 322 54.33 61.40 48.19
CA ILE A 322 53.09 60.66 47.98
C ILE A 322 52.97 59.64 49.12
N GLU A 323 51.92 59.74 49.93
CA GLU A 323 51.54 58.64 50.81
C GLU A 323 51.04 57.49 49.95
N LYS A 324 51.92 56.50 49.72
CA LYS A 324 51.52 55.25 49.07
C LYS A 324 50.65 54.48 50.06
N GLY A 325 49.34 54.50 49.86
CA GLY A 325 48.44 53.54 50.48
C GLY A 325 48.86 52.10 50.13
N PRO A 326 48.54 51.10 50.96
CA PRO A 326 49.05 49.75 50.79
C PRO A 326 48.63 49.18 49.43
N LEU A 327 49.59 48.93 48.54
CA LEU A 327 49.34 48.15 47.33
C LEU A 327 49.05 46.72 47.76
N MET A 328 47.78 46.31 47.61
CA MET A 328 47.29 44.94 47.46
C MET A 328 47.80 43.90 48.48
N ALA A 329 46.88 43.39 49.29
CA ALA A 329 47.13 42.21 50.12
C ALA A 329 47.64 41.03 49.27
N ASP A 330 48.70 40.39 49.77
CA ASP A 330 49.38 39.23 49.20
C ASP A 330 48.35 38.15 48.81
N SER A 331 48.01 38.07 47.52
CA SER A 331 46.92 37.23 47.03
C SER A 331 47.34 35.78 46.84
N GLY A 332 48.22 35.23 47.69
CA GLY A 332 48.41 33.78 47.92
C GLY A 332 48.63 32.89 46.69
N LEU A 333 48.91 33.46 45.50
CA LEU A 333 49.01 32.78 44.22
C LEU A 333 50.44 32.31 43.95
N GLY A 334 51.09 31.77 44.99
CA GLY A 334 52.32 31.01 44.84
C GLY A 334 52.04 29.74 44.06
N ALA A 335 52.69 29.59 42.90
CA ALA A 335 52.53 28.45 42.00
C ALA A 335 52.77 27.11 42.73
N GLN A 336 51.70 26.36 42.98
CA GLN A 336 51.81 24.97 43.45
C GLN A 336 52.12 24.07 42.25
N ALA A 337 53.16 23.25 42.37
CA ALA A 337 53.60 22.32 41.34
C ALA A 337 52.47 21.34 40.97
N LEU A 338 52.02 21.41 39.72
CA LEU A 338 51.09 20.42 39.17
C LEU A 338 51.74 19.03 39.15
N ARG A 339 50.91 18.02 39.46
CA ARG A 339 51.19 16.58 39.42
C ARG A 339 51.98 16.18 38.16
N THR A 340 53.06 15.42 38.35
CA THR A 340 53.76 14.71 37.27
C THR A 340 52.83 13.65 36.67
N VAL A 341 52.64 13.68 35.36
CA VAL A 341 51.90 12.64 34.63
C VAL A 341 52.84 11.46 34.42
N ASP A 342 52.37 10.25 34.78
CA ASP A 342 53.05 8.98 34.60
C ASP A 342 53.02 8.57 33.11
N ASP A 343 54.17 8.54 32.46
CA ASP A 343 54.37 8.33 31.01
C ASP A 343 54.41 6.84 30.59
N SER A 344 53.95 5.93 31.46
CA SER A 344 54.15 4.49 31.27
C SER A 344 53.16 3.80 30.32
N GLY A 345 52.28 4.53 29.62
CA GLY A 345 51.14 3.94 28.88
C GLY A 345 50.88 4.40 27.43
N LEU A 346 51.65 5.32 26.85
CA LEU A 346 51.39 5.83 25.49
C LEU A 346 52.15 5.02 24.42
N LYS A 347 51.41 4.35 23.51
CA LYS A 347 51.95 3.81 22.24
C LYS A 347 51.56 4.74 21.08
N GLY A 348 52.50 5.57 20.65
CA GLY A 348 52.42 6.49 19.51
C GLY A 348 53.64 7.44 19.51
N THR A 349 53.97 8.06 18.38
CA THR A 349 55.12 8.99 18.29
C THR A 349 54.94 10.17 19.25
N ARG A 350 55.80 10.21 20.27
CA ARG A 350 55.90 11.27 21.29
C ARG A 350 56.24 12.61 20.64
N LEU A 351 55.41 13.63 20.86
CA LEU A 351 55.77 15.01 20.55
C LEU A 351 56.75 15.48 21.63
N VAL A 352 58.02 15.66 21.24
CA VAL A 352 59.07 16.09 22.16
C VAL A 352 58.82 17.53 22.61
N ARG A 353 59.20 17.83 23.86
CA ARG A 353 59.09 19.14 24.48
C ARG A 353 59.86 20.18 23.65
N LYS A 354 59.38 21.42 23.68
CA LYS A 354 59.80 22.55 22.84
C LYS A 354 61.31 22.87 22.87
N GLU A 355 62.03 22.34 23.84
CA GLU A 355 63.48 22.55 24.07
C GLU A 355 64.36 21.64 23.19
N ASP A 356 63.87 20.47 22.74
CA ASP A 356 64.64 19.53 21.91
C ASP A 356 64.28 19.61 20.40
N ARG A 357 63.56 20.67 19.99
CA ARG A 357 63.09 20.88 18.61
C ARG A 357 63.86 22.02 17.91
N GLU A 358 65.16 22.12 18.17
CA GLU A 358 65.99 23.24 17.71
C GLU A 358 66.56 23.09 16.28
N GLU A 359 66.37 21.96 15.61
CA GLU A 359 66.97 21.73 14.28
C GLU A 359 66.03 21.96 13.07
N GLU A 360 64.79 22.41 13.29
CA GLU A 360 63.81 22.67 12.21
C GLU A 360 63.20 24.08 12.28
N TYR A 361 64.04 25.09 12.58
CA TYR A 361 63.66 26.50 12.49
C TYR A 361 64.62 27.28 11.57
N LEU A 362 64.05 27.76 10.47
CA LEU A 362 64.68 28.51 9.38
C LEU A 362 65.62 29.63 9.88
N PRO A 363 66.77 29.85 9.21
CA PRO A 363 67.76 30.83 9.67
C PRO A 363 67.26 32.26 9.53
N ALA A 364 67.33 33.01 10.64
CA ALA A 364 67.07 34.44 10.70
C ALA A 364 68.10 35.24 9.86
N VAL A 365 67.60 35.99 8.88
CA VAL A 365 68.41 36.93 8.09
C VAL A 365 68.63 38.21 8.90
N LYS A 366 69.88 38.43 9.32
CA LYS A 366 70.37 39.72 9.85
C LYS A 366 70.49 40.75 8.72
N LYS A 367 69.87 41.92 8.86
CA LYS A 367 70.22 43.12 8.10
C LYS A 367 70.19 44.33 9.04
N GLY A 368 71.37 44.83 9.40
CA GLY A 368 71.53 46.04 10.21
C GLY A 368 71.51 47.33 9.38
N LYS A 369 71.19 48.47 10.02
CA LYS A 369 71.83 49.77 9.76
C LYS A 369 71.52 50.82 10.85
N LYS A 370 72.50 51.01 11.73
CA LYS A 370 73.07 52.25 12.31
C LYS A 370 72.33 53.61 12.13
N GLY A 371 72.13 54.32 13.26
CA GLY A 371 72.02 55.79 13.36
C GLY A 371 71.43 56.23 14.71
N LYS A 372 72.24 56.47 15.76
CA LYS A 372 73.00 57.68 16.16
C LYS A 372 72.28 58.45 17.28
N LYS A 373 72.84 58.34 18.49
CA LYS A 373 72.54 59.16 19.68
C LYS A 373 72.65 60.65 19.36
N GLY A 374 71.65 61.42 19.78
CA GLY A 374 71.73 62.87 19.92
C GLY A 374 71.30 63.24 21.34
N ALA A 375 72.27 63.34 22.26
CA ALA A 375 72.11 64.03 23.52
C ALA A 375 72.18 65.53 23.23
N GLY A 376 71.05 66.23 23.42
CA GLY A 376 70.97 67.69 23.33
C GLY A 376 71.13 68.29 24.72
N SER A 377 72.22 69.03 24.89
CA SER A 377 72.60 69.80 26.08
C SER A 377 71.61 70.91 26.41
N ALA A 378 71.36 71.08 27.70
CA ALA A 378 70.65 72.21 28.29
C ALA A 378 71.40 73.53 28.04
N SER A 379 70.68 74.53 27.54
CA SER A 379 71.00 75.95 27.64
C SER A 379 69.89 76.63 28.45
N PRO A 380 70.19 77.67 29.25
CA PRO A 380 69.22 78.26 30.16
C PRO A 380 68.23 79.14 29.38
N SER A 381 67.05 78.60 29.08
CA SER A 381 65.91 79.41 28.64
C SER A 381 65.27 80.06 29.86
N LYS A 382 64.85 81.32 29.73
CA LYS A 382 63.93 82.00 30.67
C LYS A 382 62.51 81.36 30.73
N PHE A 383 62.36 80.21 30.08
CA PHE A 383 61.14 79.43 29.97
C PHE A 383 61.36 78.11 30.71
N TYR A 384 60.39 77.77 31.56
CA TYR A 384 60.43 76.56 32.39
C TYR A 384 60.40 75.31 31.49
N ASN A 385 61.38 74.41 31.64
CA ASN A 385 61.46 73.19 30.82
C ASN A 385 60.46 72.14 31.33
N CYS A 386 59.25 72.17 30.77
CA CYS A 386 58.18 71.23 31.08
C CYS A 386 58.15 70.09 30.04
N PRO A 387 58.37 68.81 30.41
CA PRO A 387 58.23 67.67 29.51
C PRO A 387 56.83 67.62 28.88
N PRO A 388 56.68 67.18 27.62
CA PRO A 388 55.37 67.10 26.97
C PRO A 388 54.30 66.35 27.78
N SER A 389 54.70 65.30 28.51
CA SER A 389 53.81 64.54 29.41
C SER A 389 53.26 65.37 30.58
N VAL A 390 54.06 66.29 31.11
CA VAL A 390 53.66 67.18 32.22
C VAL A 390 52.72 68.28 31.68
N VAL A 391 52.94 68.73 30.45
CA VAL A 391 52.02 69.67 29.76
C VAL A 391 50.67 69.00 29.47
N GLU A 392 50.67 67.74 29.02
CA GLU A 392 49.46 66.94 28.81
C GLU A 392 48.72 66.69 30.13
N ASP A 393 49.43 66.29 31.19
CA ASP A 393 48.86 66.08 32.52
C ASP A 393 48.26 67.39 33.09
N CYS A 394 48.94 68.53 32.92
CA CYS A 394 48.43 69.86 33.28
C CYS A 394 47.15 70.21 32.49
N GLY A 395 47.15 69.95 31.18
CA GLY A 395 45.99 70.18 30.30
C GLY A 395 44.78 69.31 30.65
N LEU A 396 44.99 68.02 30.93
CA LEU A 396 43.94 67.08 31.36
C LEU A 396 43.34 67.45 32.73
N ILE A 397 44.16 68.01 33.62
CA ILE A 397 43.75 68.52 34.94
C ILE A 397 43.15 69.93 34.83
N GLY A 398 43.24 70.60 33.67
CA GLY A 398 42.74 71.95 33.42
C GLY A 398 43.50 73.02 34.18
N ILE A 399 44.82 72.87 34.32
CA ILE A 399 45.73 73.87 34.89
C ILE A 399 46.71 74.29 33.81
N ASP A 400 46.91 75.59 33.63
CA ASP A 400 47.88 76.09 32.66
C ASP A 400 49.31 75.68 33.05
N PRO A 401 50.11 75.17 32.11
CA PRO A 401 51.48 74.78 32.39
C PRO A 401 52.32 76.01 32.79
N PRO A 402 53.23 75.89 33.77
CA PRO A 402 54.07 77.01 34.19
C PRO A 402 54.98 77.42 33.02
N MET A 403 54.80 78.64 32.51
CA MET A 403 55.64 79.18 31.43
C MET A 403 56.95 79.77 31.95
N SER A 404 56.97 80.23 33.22
CA SER A 404 58.14 80.75 33.93
C SER A 404 58.37 80.01 35.26
N SER A 405 59.60 80.04 35.77
CA SER A 405 59.94 79.50 37.09
C SER A 405 59.17 80.15 38.24
N ASP A 406 58.75 81.40 38.06
CA ASP A 406 58.02 82.19 39.06
C ASP A 406 56.54 81.76 39.18
N ASP A 407 56.00 81.09 38.16
CA ASP A 407 54.60 80.61 38.14
C ASP A 407 54.45 79.23 38.81
N VAL A 408 55.57 78.53 39.05
CA VAL A 408 55.61 77.18 39.62
C VAL A 408 54.91 77.10 40.99
N PRO A 409 55.13 78.02 41.96
CA PRO A 409 54.41 77.99 43.24
C PRO A 409 52.89 78.14 43.08
N GLY A 410 52.44 79.03 42.18
CA GLY A 410 51.01 79.24 41.92
C GLY A 410 50.34 78.04 41.23
N VAL A 411 51.08 77.33 40.38
CA VAL A 411 50.62 76.06 39.79
C VAL A 411 50.56 74.95 40.85
N ILE A 412 51.54 74.86 41.76
CA ILE A 412 51.54 73.88 42.86
C ILE A 412 50.31 74.06 43.76
N GLU A 413 49.96 75.29 44.13
CA GLU A 413 48.76 75.55 44.94
C GLU A 413 47.47 75.15 44.23
N LYS A 414 47.36 75.45 42.93
CA LYS A 414 46.21 75.03 42.11
C LYS A 414 46.12 73.51 41.97
N VAL A 415 47.24 72.80 41.82
CA VAL A 415 47.29 71.33 41.75
C VAL A 415 46.91 70.72 43.11
N ARG A 416 47.40 71.27 44.23
CA ARG A 416 47.04 70.83 45.58
C ARG A 416 45.54 71.05 45.87
N ALA A 417 45.00 72.22 45.51
CA ALA A 417 43.58 72.53 45.70
C ALA A 417 42.67 71.56 44.91
N LYS A 418 43.03 71.22 43.67
CA LYS A 418 42.28 70.22 42.88
C LYS A 418 42.44 68.80 43.44
N LEU A 419 43.63 68.45 43.92
CA LEU A 419 43.90 67.17 44.55
C LEU A 419 43.07 66.98 45.85
N ASP A 420 42.94 68.01 46.67
CA ASP A 420 42.10 67.96 47.89
C ASP A 420 40.60 67.92 47.55
N HIS A 421 40.18 68.63 46.50
CA HIS A 421 38.82 68.53 45.98
C HIS A 421 38.51 67.11 45.47
N TRP A 422 39.40 66.50 44.70
CA TRP A 422 39.21 65.13 44.20
C TRP A 422 39.25 64.10 45.32
N LYS A 423 40.14 64.23 46.32
CA LYS A 423 40.16 63.32 47.48
C LYS A 423 38.90 63.41 48.33
N SER A 424 38.35 64.61 48.53
CA SER A 424 37.13 64.79 49.32
C SER A 424 35.87 64.32 48.58
N ASP A 425 35.80 64.51 47.26
CA ASP A 425 34.66 64.11 46.45
C ASP A 425 34.74 62.66 45.94
N GLN A 426 35.92 62.02 46.01
CA GLN A 426 36.17 60.65 45.55
C GLN A 426 35.18 59.64 46.12
N ALA A 427 34.90 59.66 47.43
CA ALA A 427 33.98 58.71 48.04
C ALA A 427 32.53 58.89 47.54
N ALA A 428 32.06 60.13 47.43
CA ALA A 428 30.71 60.46 46.99
C ALA A 428 30.51 60.14 45.50
N GLN A 429 31.51 60.40 44.66
CA GLN A 429 31.46 60.08 43.24
C GLN A 429 31.59 58.59 42.95
N THR A 430 32.43 57.87 43.69
CA THR A 430 32.51 56.39 43.56
C THR A 430 31.16 55.75 43.91
N GLN A 431 30.50 56.19 44.98
CA GLN A 431 29.15 55.70 45.31
C GLN A 431 28.14 56.01 44.22
N ARG A 432 28.15 57.23 43.65
CA ARG A 432 27.26 57.59 42.53
C ARG A 432 27.55 56.76 41.26
N ASN A 433 28.81 56.43 40.99
CA ASN A 433 29.19 55.59 39.85
C ASN A 433 28.76 54.14 40.06
N ILE A 434 28.95 53.58 41.26
CA ILE A 434 28.44 52.26 41.63
C ILE A 434 26.91 52.20 41.53
N GLU A 435 26.19 53.22 42.02
CA GLU A 435 24.73 53.27 41.92
C GLU A 435 24.24 53.39 40.49
N LYS A 436 24.92 54.18 39.64
CA LYS A 436 24.60 54.26 38.21
C LYS A 436 24.86 52.94 37.50
N ALA A 437 25.99 52.27 37.77
CA ALA A 437 26.32 50.97 37.20
C ALA A 437 25.34 49.88 37.64
N LYS A 438 24.95 49.86 38.92
CA LYS A 438 23.92 48.95 39.44
C LYS A 438 22.56 49.20 38.79
N LYS A 439 22.15 50.46 38.63
CA LYS A 439 20.90 50.82 37.95
C LYS A 439 20.93 50.46 36.46
N GLU A 440 22.06 50.60 35.79
CA GLU A 440 22.21 50.22 34.39
C GLU A 440 22.17 48.70 34.22
N ILE A 441 22.84 47.93 35.10
CA ILE A 441 22.75 46.47 35.13
C ILE A 441 21.32 46.01 35.41
N GLU A 442 20.64 46.62 36.39
CA GLU A 442 19.23 46.31 36.68
C GLU A 442 18.31 46.68 35.52
N ARG A 443 18.59 47.77 34.78
CA ARG A 443 17.85 48.12 33.57
C ARG A 443 18.08 47.10 32.45
N LEU A 444 19.33 46.68 32.23
CA LEU A 444 19.68 45.67 31.23
C LEU A 444 19.10 44.28 31.58
N GLU A 445 19.06 43.91 32.87
CA GLU A 445 18.41 42.69 33.33
C GLU A 445 16.88 42.76 33.18
N LYS A 446 16.25 43.93 33.45
CA LYS A 446 14.80 44.13 33.26
C LYS A 446 14.39 44.20 31.80
N GLU A 447 15.14 44.90 30.95
CA GLU A 447 14.93 44.93 29.50
C GLU A 447 15.12 43.54 28.87
N GLU A 448 15.91 42.65 29.48
CA GLU A 448 16.04 41.25 29.05
C GLU A 448 14.86 40.38 29.52
N VAL A 449 14.32 40.60 30.72
CA VAL A 449 13.14 39.87 31.23
C VAL A 449 11.87 40.25 30.48
N ASP A 450 11.72 41.52 30.10
CA ASP A 450 10.60 42.02 29.29
C ASP A 450 10.84 41.83 27.77
N GLY A 451 12.10 41.70 27.37
CA GLY A 451 12.56 41.49 26.00
C GLY A 451 12.81 40.01 25.67
N GLY A 452 11.75 39.20 25.71
CA GLY A 452 11.76 37.87 25.13
C GLY A 452 12.14 37.90 23.65
N SER A 453 13.40 37.56 23.35
CA SER A 453 13.91 36.91 22.13
C SER A 453 13.45 37.38 20.73
N ASP A 454 13.12 38.66 20.49
CA ASP A 454 12.74 39.06 19.11
C ASP A 454 13.10 40.49 18.66
N LYS A 455 13.95 41.22 19.38
CA LYS A 455 14.36 42.59 18.97
C LYS A 455 15.86 42.85 18.83
N VAL A 456 16.72 41.92 19.26
CA VAL A 456 18.18 42.12 19.26
C VAL A 456 18.81 41.75 17.92
N ASP A 457 18.21 40.82 17.16
CA ASP A 457 18.64 40.50 15.79
C ASP A 457 18.15 41.54 14.76
N GLU A 458 17.03 42.21 15.00
CA GLU A 458 16.52 43.27 14.12
C GLU A 458 17.32 44.58 14.25
N MET A 459 17.77 44.93 15.47
CA MET A 459 18.60 46.14 15.67
C MET A 459 20.04 45.97 15.20
N THR A 460 20.60 44.76 15.20
CA THR A 460 21.97 44.53 14.68
C THR A 460 22.02 44.49 13.15
N ALA A 461 20.91 44.17 12.47
CA ALA A 461 20.78 44.33 11.01
C ALA A 461 20.60 45.81 10.60
N ALA A 462 19.78 46.57 11.33
CA ALA A 462 19.53 47.98 11.03
C ALA A 462 20.77 48.88 11.19
N VAL A 463 21.69 48.57 12.11
CA VAL A 463 22.95 49.33 12.29
C VAL A 463 24.00 48.97 11.21
N LYS A 464 23.87 47.81 10.57
CA LYS A 464 24.78 47.42 9.48
C LYS A 464 24.43 48.10 8.16
N ASP A 465 23.14 48.26 7.85
CA ASP A 465 22.68 48.95 6.65
C ASP A 465 22.88 50.48 6.70
N THR A 466 22.87 51.09 7.89
CA THR A 466 23.20 52.53 8.02
C THR A 466 24.70 52.82 7.88
N SER A 467 25.57 51.85 8.21
CA SER A 467 27.02 52.03 8.09
C SER A 467 27.59 51.89 6.67
N ILE A 468 26.81 51.36 5.71
CA ILE A 468 27.23 51.20 4.29
C ILE A 468 26.75 52.38 3.44
N ALA A 469 25.68 53.07 3.85
CA ALA A 469 25.10 54.19 3.11
C ALA A 469 25.86 55.53 3.25
N GLU A 470 26.72 55.69 4.27
CA GLU A 470 27.51 56.92 4.48
C GLU A 470 28.91 56.90 3.83
N THR A 471 29.26 55.85 3.08
CA THR A 471 30.56 55.73 2.39
C THR A 471 30.53 55.88 0.85
N GLU A 472 29.37 56.14 0.24
CA GLU A 472 29.24 56.38 -1.22
C GLU A 472 28.50 57.67 -1.59
N SER A 473 28.79 58.79 -0.93
CA SER A 473 28.39 60.13 -1.42
C SER A 473 29.43 61.20 -1.16
#